data_AF-A0A4U0U5W9-F1
#
_entry.id   AF-A0A4U0U5W9-F1
#
_cell.length_a   1.000
_cell.length_b   1.000
_cell.length_c   1.000
_cell.angle_alpha   90.00
_cell.angle_beta   90.00
_cell.angle_gamma   90.00
#
_symmetry.space_group_name_H-M   'P 1'
#
loop_
_entity.id
_entity.type
_entity.pdbx_description
1 polymer ?
#
loop_
_entity_poly.entity_id
_entity_poly.type
_entity_poly.pdbx_seq_one_letter_code
_entity_poly.pdbx_strand_id
1 'polypeptide(L)'
;SVIAGLANEGKDSILVMHSYGGIPGTEGVKGFSKNDREASSKKGGVRALVYVTALVVAPGASLASTIEGAGNTDAVRVEGDFMYLNPIINAQITFSDLPSAEAEAWAAKMPHHSTATFGGELSYPAYR
;
A
#
# COMPACT_ATOMS: atom_id res chain seq x y z
N SER A 1 -2.53 10.60 11.96
CA SER A 1 -1.77 9.43 11.49
C SER A 1 -0.56 9.20 12.39
N VAL A 2 0.04 8.01 12.37
CA VAL A 2 1.31 7.73 13.10
C VAL A 2 2.43 8.66 12.63
N ILE A 3 2.51 8.92 11.31
CA ILE A 3 3.46 9.88 10.71
C ILE A 3 3.35 11.26 11.36
N ALA A 4 2.13 11.82 11.45
CA ALA A 4 1.91 13.14 12.03
C ALA A 4 2.31 13.20 13.51
N GLY A 5 2.00 12.16 14.28
CA GLY A 5 2.38 12.07 15.69
C GLY A 5 3.90 12.12 15.88
N LEU A 6 4.63 11.22 15.20
CA LEU A 6 6.10 11.17 15.26
C LEU A 6 6.75 12.48 14.78
N ALA A 7 6.26 13.05 13.67
CA ALA A 7 6.78 14.31 13.15
C ALA A 7 6.57 15.48 14.12
N ASN A 8 5.40 15.54 14.79
CA ASN A 8 5.10 16.59 15.77
C ASN A 8 5.90 16.47 17.06
N GLU A 9 6.30 15.25 17.43
CA GLU A 9 7.30 15.00 18.48
C GLU A 9 8.73 15.38 18.04
N GLY A 10 8.90 15.85 16.80
CA GLY A 10 10.21 16.22 16.24
C GLY A 10 11.07 15.04 15.81
N LYS A 11 10.48 13.83 15.72
CA LYS A 11 11.20 12.61 15.31
C LYS A 11 11.31 12.50 13.81
N ASP A 12 12.48 12.07 13.37
CA ASP A 12 12.72 11.66 12.00
C ASP A 12 12.37 10.17 11.84
N SER A 13 11.78 9.81 10.71
CA SER A 13 11.32 8.45 10.44
C SER A 13 11.65 8.00 9.02
N ILE A 14 11.72 6.69 8.84
CA ILE A 14 11.76 6.02 7.55
C ILE A 14 10.44 5.26 7.41
N LEU A 15 9.74 5.45 6.29
CA LEU A 15 8.51 4.73 6.03
C LEU A 15 8.80 3.50 5.16
N VAL A 16 8.60 2.31 5.71
CA VAL A 16 8.74 1.04 5.00
C VAL A 16 7.37 0.57 4.56
N MET A 17 7.19 0.33 3.26
CA MET A 17 5.91 0.02 2.63
C MET A 17 5.99 -1.30 1.89
N HIS A 18 4.93 -2.09 1.98
CA HIS A 18 4.81 -3.39 1.33
C HIS A 18 3.54 -3.47 0.48
N SER A 19 3.64 -4.07 -0.71
CA SER A 19 2.51 -4.31 -1.63
C SER A 19 1.68 -3.03 -1.86
N TYR A 20 0.36 -3.12 -1.72
CA TYR A 20 -0.56 -1.97 -1.80
C TYR A 20 -0.13 -0.80 -0.93
N GLY A 21 0.50 -1.05 0.23
CA GLY A 21 0.95 -0.03 1.17
C GLY A 21 1.85 1.04 0.58
N GLY A 22 2.47 0.78 -0.58
CA GLY A 22 3.18 1.80 -1.35
C GLY A 22 2.32 3.02 -1.70
N ILE A 23 1.05 2.84 -2.07
CA ILE A 23 0.16 3.95 -2.45
C ILE A 23 -0.22 4.82 -1.24
N PRO A 24 -0.93 4.32 -0.20
CA PRO A 24 -1.34 5.15 0.93
C PRO A 24 -0.14 5.59 1.78
N GLY A 25 0.95 4.83 1.79
CA GLY A 25 2.18 5.23 2.45
C GLY A 25 2.81 6.44 1.76
N THR A 26 2.90 6.44 0.42
CA THR A 26 3.37 7.60 -0.35
C THR A 26 2.45 8.80 -0.16
N GLU A 27 1.13 8.61 -0.29
CA GLU A 27 0.14 9.68 -0.15
C GLU A 27 0.19 10.33 1.26
N GLY A 28 0.34 9.50 2.29
CA GLY A 28 0.32 9.91 3.70
C GLY A 28 1.49 10.79 4.14
N VAL A 29 2.53 10.92 3.30
CA VAL A 29 3.69 11.79 3.57
C VAL A 29 3.43 13.25 3.23
N LYS A 30 2.36 13.58 2.51
CA LYS A 30 2.02 14.96 2.12
C LYS A 30 2.05 15.93 3.31
N GLY A 31 2.96 16.91 3.26
CA GLY A 31 3.14 17.92 4.33
C GLY A 31 3.93 17.42 5.56
N PHE A 32 4.40 16.17 5.54
CA PHE A 32 5.15 15.51 6.59
C PHE A 32 6.50 14.96 6.11
N SER A 33 6.89 15.21 4.86
CA SER A 33 8.27 14.96 4.43
C SER A 33 9.22 15.84 5.24
N LYS A 34 10.48 15.41 5.40
CA LYS A 34 11.49 16.21 6.10
C LYS A 34 11.62 17.60 5.48
N ASN A 35 11.60 17.68 4.15
CA ASN A 35 11.71 18.93 3.41
C ASN A 35 10.49 19.85 3.65
N ASP A 36 9.26 19.32 3.61
CA ASP A 36 8.04 20.10 3.87
C ASP A 36 8.06 20.70 5.28
N ARG A 37 8.53 19.91 6.24
CA ARG A 37 8.63 20.30 7.65
C ARG A 37 9.68 21.38 7.85
N GLU A 38 10.88 21.20 7.30
CA GLU A 38 11.97 22.17 7.38
C GLU A 38 11.60 23.49 6.70
N ALA A 39 10.94 23.46 5.54
CA ALA A 39 10.42 24.64 4.86
C ALA A 39 9.42 25.43 5.73
N SER A 40 8.75 24.75 6.67
CA SER A 40 7.83 25.35 7.63
C SER A 40 8.47 25.63 9.00
N SER A 41 9.81 25.59 9.12
CA SER A 41 10.55 25.72 10.38
C SER A 41 10.12 24.72 11.47
N LYS A 42 9.66 23.53 11.07
CA LYS A 42 9.26 22.45 11.96
C LYS A 42 10.29 21.32 11.96
N LYS A 43 10.50 20.71 13.13
CA LYS A 43 11.35 19.52 13.31
C LYS A 43 10.63 18.23 12.92
N GLY A 44 11.36 17.13 12.84
CA GLY A 44 10.83 15.82 12.48
C GLY A 44 10.39 15.69 11.03
N GLY A 45 9.95 14.50 10.64
CA GLY A 45 9.42 14.21 9.31
C GLY A 45 9.89 12.88 8.74
N VAL A 46 9.33 12.50 7.59
CA VAL A 46 9.76 11.31 6.85
C VAL A 46 10.99 11.66 6.02
N ARG A 47 12.13 11.01 6.31
CA ARG A 47 13.40 11.25 5.61
C ARG A 47 13.61 10.35 4.41
N ALA A 48 13.01 9.16 4.44
CA ALA A 48 13.15 8.19 3.35
C ALA A 48 11.91 7.30 3.25
N LEU A 49 11.67 6.85 2.03
CA LEU A 49 10.68 5.86 1.67
C LEU A 49 11.42 4.58 1.27
N VAL A 50 11.01 3.45 1.82
CA VAL A 50 11.54 2.13 1.47
C VAL A 50 10.40 1.29 0.96
N TYR A 51 10.46 0.91 -0.32
CA TYR A 51 9.46 0.09 -0.97
C TYR A 51 9.97 -1.35 -1.02
N VAL A 52 9.21 -2.28 -0.43
CA VAL A 52 9.50 -3.71 -0.41
C VAL A 52 8.36 -4.41 -1.13
N THR A 53 8.60 -4.93 -2.33
CA THR A 53 7.56 -5.58 -3.17
C THR A 53 6.27 -4.75 -3.22
N ALA A 54 6.42 -3.43 -3.36
CA ALA A 54 5.34 -2.45 -3.18
C ALA A 54 5.03 -1.68 -4.45
N LEU A 55 3.79 -1.18 -4.54
CA LEU A 55 3.34 -0.37 -5.66
C LEU A 55 3.96 1.04 -5.60
N VAL A 56 4.67 1.40 -6.66
CA VAL A 56 5.17 2.77 -6.92
C VAL A 56 4.52 3.23 -8.22
N VAL A 57 3.45 4.00 -8.10
CA VAL A 57 2.60 4.38 -9.24
C VAL A 57 2.70 5.87 -9.52
N ALA A 58 2.41 6.28 -10.76
CA ALA A 58 2.34 7.70 -11.10
C ALA A 58 1.10 8.36 -10.48
N PRO A 59 1.09 9.70 -10.30
CA PRO A 59 -0.13 10.41 -9.94
C PRO A 59 -1.28 10.10 -10.91
N GLY A 60 -2.49 9.91 -10.39
CA GLY A 60 -3.68 9.49 -11.15
C GLY A 60 -3.77 7.99 -11.40
N ALA A 61 -2.78 7.19 -11.02
CA ALA A 61 -2.84 5.73 -11.10
C ALA A 61 -3.26 5.10 -9.75
N SER A 62 -3.90 3.94 -9.83
CA SER A 62 -4.37 3.14 -8.71
C SER A 62 -3.83 1.70 -8.79
N LEU A 63 -4.14 0.86 -7.81
CA LEU A 63 -3.79 -0.55 -7.88
C LEU A 63 -4.51 -1.22 -9.07
N ALA A 64 -5.80 -0.92 -9.27
CA ALA A 64 -6.59 -1.51 -10.34
C ALA A 64 -6.08 -1.14 -11.74
N SER A 65 -5.55 0.07 -11.92
CA SER A 65 -4.94 0.47 -13.20
C SER A 65 -3.53 -0.08 -13.42
N THR A 66 -2.88 -0.60 -12.36
CA THR A 66 -1.47 -0.99 -12.38
C THR A 66 -1.27 -2.49 -12.44
N ILE A 67 -2.08 -3.26 -11.72
CA ILE A 67 -1.95 -4.73 -11.67
C ILE A 67 -2.80 -5.35 -12.78
N GLU A 68 -2.14 -6.05 -13.69
CA GLU A 68 -2.82 -6.85 -14.71
C GLU A 68 -3.71 -7.92 -14.05
N GLY A 69 -4.96 -8.02 -14.50
CA GLY A 69 -5.94 -8.95 -13.91
C GLY A 69 -6.63 -8.42 -12.65
N ALA A 70 -6.38 -7.19 -12.20
CA ALA A 70 -7.20 -6.51 -11.18
C ALA A 70 -8.62 -6.25 -11.72
N GLY A 71 -9.47 -7.27 -11.62
CA GLY A 71 -10.78 -7.33 -12.26
C GLY A 71 -11.18 -8.73 -12.73
N ASN A 72 -10.27 -9.71 -12.62
CA ASN A 72 -10.59 -11.11 -12.82
C ASN A 72 -11.60 -11.59 -11.76
N THR A 73 -12.82 -11.86 -12.20
CA THR A 73 -13.94 -12.27 -11.34
C THR A 73 -13.80 -13.69 -10.77
N ASP A 74 -12.94 -14.53 -11.33
CA ASP A 74 -12.62 -15.84 -10.76
C ASP A 74 -11.71 -15.70 -9.53
N ALA A 75 -10.86 -14.67 -9.54
CA ALA A 75 -9.91 -14.36 -8.49
C ALA A 75 -10.47 -13.43 -7.41
N VAL A 76 -11.37 -12.53 -7.78
CA VAL A 76 -11.89 -11.46 -6.92
C VAL A 76 -13.41 -11.44 -6.96
N ARG A 77 -14.03 -11.56 -5.78
CA ARG A 77 -15.47 -11.32 -5.58
C ARG A 77 -15.64 -10.01 -4.82
N VAL A 78 -16.54 -9.15 -5.30
CA VAL A 78 -16.87 -7.86 -4.66
C VAL A 78 -18.23 -7.96 -4.00
N GLU A 79 -18.33 -7.56 -2.73
CA GLU A 79 -19.60 -7.42 -2.01
C GLU A 79 -19.62 -6.12 -1.22
N GLY A 80 -20.47 -5.18 -1.65
CA GLY A 80 -20.50 -3.84 -1.09
C GLY A 80 -19.14 -3.16 -1.18
N ASP A 81 -18.63 -2.72 -0.04
CA ASP A 81 -17.34 -2.03 0.08
C ASP A 81 -16.14 -2.98 0.28
N PHE A 82 -16.35 -4.28 0.17
CA PHE A 82 -15.33 -5.31 0.42
C PHE A 82 -15.05 -6.16 -0.81
N MET A 83 -13.79 -6.61 -0.90
CA MET A 83 -13.29 -7.52 -1.92
C MET A 83 -12.68 -8.75 -1.25
N TYR A 84 -13.08 -9.90 -1.79
CA TYR A 84 -12.75 -11.22 -1.30
C TYR A 84 -11.89 -11.90 -2.36
N LEU A 85 -10.68 -12.28 -1.99
CA LEU A 85 -9.76 -13.00 -2.86
C LEU A 85 -10.06 -14.50 -2.78
N ASN A 86 -10.10 -15.16 -3.94
CA ASN A 86 -10.13 -16.62 -4.01
C ASN A 86 -8.79 -17.15 -3.49
N PRO A 87 -8.75 -17.91 -2.37
CA PRO A 87 -7.50 -18.31 -1.74
C PRO A 87 -6.66 -19.24 -2.63
N ILE A 88 -7.28 -20.06 -3.48
CA ILE A 88 -6.57 -20.98 -4.36
C ILE A 88 -5.80 -20.21 -5.44
N ILE A 89 -6.47 -19.27 -6.10
CA ILE A 89 -5.83 -18.44 -7.13
C ILE A 89 -4.83 -17.48 -6.49
N ASN A 90 -5.19 -16.86 -5.38
CA ASN A 90 -4.32 -15.90 -4.70
C ASN A 90 -3.05 -16.55 -4.12
N ALA A 91 -3.11 -17.81 -3.67
CA ALA A 91 -1.94 -18.55 -3.20
C ALA A 91 -0.83 -18.62 -4.25
N GLN A 92 -1.21 -18.83 -5.53
CA GLN A 92 -0.26 -18.88 -6.64
C GLN A 92 0.42 -17.53 -6.94
N ILE A 93 -0.16 -16.43 -6.46
CA ILE A 93 0.36 -15.07 -6.68
C ILE A 93 1.18 -14.60 -5.48
N THR A 94 0.67 -14.81 -4.27
CA THR A 94 1.24 -14.23 -3.03
C THR A 94 2.18 -15.16 -2.28
N PHE A 95 2.02 -16.47 -2.47
CA PHE A 95 2.79 -17.53 -1.81
C PHE A 95 3.32 -18.55 -2.84
N SER A 96 3.70 -18.07 -4.03
CA SER A 96 4.10 -18.87 -5.19
C SER A 96 5.26 -19.84 -4.92
N ASP A 97 6.09 -19.51 -3.93
CA ASP A 97 7.30 -20.26 -3.60
C ASP A 97 7.04 -21.34 -2.53
N LEU A 98 5.82 -21.43 -2.00
CA LEU A 98 5.43 -22.44 -1.01
C LEU A 98 4.73 -23.65 -1.68
N PRO A 99 4.78 -24.85 -1.07
CA PRO A 99 3.94 -25.97 -1.50
C PRO A 99 2.45 -25.59 -1.49
N SER A 100 1.67 -26.06 -2.47
CA SER A 100 0.26 -25.66 -2.68
C SER A 100 -0.58 -25.67 -1.41
N ALA A 101 -0.53 -26.76 -0.63
CA ALA A 101 -1.31 -26.88 0.60
C ALA A 101 -0.94 -25.83 1.65
N GLU A 102 0.34 -25.45 1.74
CA GLU A 102 0.79 -24.41 2.66
C GLU A 102 0.43 -23.02 2.13
N ALA A 103 0.65 -22.77 0.83
CA ALA A 103 0.30 -21.53 0.16
C ALA A 103 -1.20 -21.20 0.31
N GLU A 104 -2.07 -22.17 0.06
CA GLU A 104 -3.53 -22.06 0.22
C GLU A 104 -3.93 -21.81 1.67
N ALA A 105 -3.28 -22.49 2.63
CA ALA A 105 -3.54 -22.28 4.05
C ALA A 105 -3.14 -20.87 4.51
N TRP A 106 -2.11 -20.26 3.93
CA TRP A 106 -1.74 -18.87 4.19
C TRP A 106 -2.69 -17.89 3.50
N ALA A 107 -3.00 -18.11 2.22
CA ALA A 107 -3.95 -17.28 1.47
C ALA A 107 -5.33 -17.22 2.13
N ALA A 108 -5.82 -18.34 2.68
CA ALA A 108 -7.11 -18.41 3.37
C ALA A 108 -7.15 -17.61 4.69
N LYS A 109 -6.00 -17.27 5.28
CA LYS A 109 -5.91 -16.44 6.50
C LYS A 109 -5.85 -14.94 6.19
N MET A 110 -5.71 -14.57 4.92
CA MET A 110 -5.63 -13.16 4.56
C MET A 110 -7.00 -12.49 4.75
N PRO A 111 -7.02 -11.28 5.33
CA PRO A 111 -8.25 -10.52 5.48
C PRO A 111 -8.76 -10.01 4.13
N HIS A 112 -10.01 -9.57 4.11
CA HIS A 112 -10.63 -8.97 2.93
C HIS A 112 -10.18 -7.52 2.75
N HIS A 113 -10.12 -7.07 1.50
CA HIS A 113 -9.74 -5.70 1.16
C HIS A 113 -10.96 -4.79 1.08
N SER A 114 -10.80 -3.50 1.40
CA SER A 114 -11.80 -2.50 1.00
C SER A 114 -11.67 -2.22 -0.51
N THR A 115 -12.79 -2.04 -1.21
CA THR A 115 -12.83 -1.65 -2.63
C THR A 115 -12.04 -0.36 -2.91
N ALA A 116 -12.01 0.57 -1.94
CA ALA A 116 -11.23 1.80 -2.02
C ALA A 116 -9.72 1.55 -2.18
N THR A 117 -9.20 0.41 -1.73
CA THR A 117 -7.78 0.07 -1.90
C THR A 117 -7.40 -0.20 -3.35
N PHE A 118 -8.36 -0.58 -4.20
CA PHE A 118 -8.10 -0.86 -5.61
C PHE A 118 -8.27 0.37 -6.48
N GLY A 119 -9.30 1.18 -6.22
CA GLY A 119 -9.63 2.37 -7.00
C GLY A 119 -8.95 3.66 -6.55
N GLY A 120 -8.42 3.72 -5.32
CA GLY A 120 -7.79 4.93 -4.79
C GLY A 120 -6.55 5.33 -5.59
N GLU A 121 -6.60 6.52 -6.20
CA GLU A 121 -5.49 7.06 -6.98
C GLU A 121 -4.45 7.76 -6.10
N LEU A 122 -3.18 7.67 -6.50
CA LEU A 122 -2.13 8.48 -5.92
C LEU A 122 -2.26 9.94 -6.40
N SER A 123 -2.23 10.91 -5.50
CA SER A 123 -2.23 12.34 -5.83
C SER A 123 -0.90 13.03 -5.50
N TYR A 124 -0.23 12.56 -4.45
CA TYR A 124 1.01 13.15 -3.95
C TYR A 124 2.17 12.15 -4.08
N PRO A 125 3.07 12.33 -5.06
CA PRO A 125 4.19 11.43 -5.29
C PRO A 125 5.36 11.77 -4.36
N ALA A 126 5.28 11.40 -3.07
CA ALA A 126 6.29 11.69 -2.05
C ALA A 126 7.71 11.15 -2.33
N TYR A 127 7.86 10.30 -3.34
CA TYR A 127 9.15 9.81 -3.83
C TYR A 127 9.86 10.79 -4.78
N ARG A 128 9.25 11.94 -5.09
CA ARG A 128 9.82 13.02 -5.93
C ARG A 128 10.33 14.20 -5.11
#